data_AF-A0A4W5L5I9-F1
#
_entry.id   AF-A0A4W5L5I9-F1
#
_cell.length_a   1.000
_cell.length_b   1.000
_cell.length_c   1.000
_cell.angle_alpha   90.00
_cell.angle_beta   90.00
_cell.angle_gamma   90.00
#
_symmetry.space_group_name_H-M   'P 1'
#
loop_
_entity.id
_entity.type
_entity.pdbx_description
1 polymer ?
#
loop_
_entity_poly.entity_id
_entity_poly.type
_entity_poly.pdbx_seq_one_letter_code
_entity_poly.pdbx_strand_id
1 'polypeptide(L)'
;MFYLPYFQVCMSCDDNTEATGFCVECVEFLCVTCIEAHQRVKFTRDHTIRQKEEMSPEAVGASTQKPVFCDIHKQEPLKLFCETCDRLTCRDCQLLKHKDHKYDHIYLFTLYLFR
;
A
#
# COMPACT_ATOMS: atom_id res chain seq x y z
N MET A 1 15.47 20.36 -5.11
CA MET A 1 16.44 19.35 -5.58
C MET A 1 15.86 17.98 -5.25
N PHE A 2 15.60 17.21 -6.31
CA PHE A 2 15.26 15.77 -6.35
C PHE A 2 14.05 15.27 -5.55
N TYR A 3 12.86 15.43 -6.13
CA TYR A 3 11.77 14.47 -5.93
C TYR A 3 12.27 13.12 -6.50
N LEU A 4 12.70 12.21 -5.64
CA LEU A 4 12.94 10.84 -6.06
C LEU A 4 11.56 10.21 -6.36
N PRO A 5 11.27 9.83 -7.61
CA PRO A 5 10.05 9.10 -7.90
C PRO A 5 10.14 7.79 -7.11
N TYR A 6 9.09 7.46 -6.36
CA TYR A 6 8.98 6.21 -5.60
C TYR A 6 8.88 5.05 -6.61
N PHE A 7 10.02 4.67 -7.19
CA PHE A 7 10.15 3.55 -8.10
C PHE A 7 9.94 2.27 -7.30
N GLN A 8 8.81 1.61 -7.54
CA GLN A 8 8.62 0.24 -7.09
C GLN A 8 9.52 -0.66 -7.92
N VAL A 9 10.27 -1.54 -7.26
CA VAL A 9 11.12 -2.53 -7.89
C VAL A 9 10.44 -3.88 -7.89
N CYS A 10 10.72 -4.69 -8.91
CA CYS A 10 10.22 -6.05 -9.00
C CYS A 10 10.74 -6.88 -7.81
N MET A 11 9.83 -7.63 -7.19
CA MET A 11 10.13 -8.50 -6.04
C MET A 11 10.47 -9.93 -6.46
N SER A 12 10.20 -10.29 -7.71
CA SER A 12 10.36 -11.65 -8.24
C SER A 12 11.61 -11.84 -9.09
N CYS A 13 12.46 -10.82 -9.26
CA CYS A 13 13.72 -10.92 -10.00
C CYS A 13 14.87 -10.23 -9.25
N ASP A 14 16.09 -10.71 -9.43
CA ASP A 14 17.30 -10.14 -8.82
C ASP A 14 17.84 -8.89 -9.55
N ASP A 15 17.24 -8.52 -10.69
CA ASP A 15 17.72 -7.43 -11.54
C ASP A 15 17.32 -6.02 -11.05
N ASN A 16 16.64 -5.93 -9.88
CA ASN A 16 16.11 -4.67 -9.32
C ASN A 16 15.36 -3.80 -10.35
N THR A 17 14.73 -4.44 -11.33
CA THR A 17 14.04 -3.77 -12.43
C THR A 17 12.81 -3.02 -11.91
N GLU A 18 12.44 -1.93 -12.58
CA GLU A 18 11.21 -1.20 -12.26
C GLU A 18 9.99 -2.12 -12.44
N ALA A 19 9.15 -2.15 -11.41
CA ALA A 19 7.88 -2.84 -11.47
C ALA A 19 6.88 -2.04 -12.32
N THR A 20 6.24 -2.75 -13.25
CA THR A 20 5.23 -2.20 -14.16
C THR A 20 3.82 -2.71 -13.80
N GLY A 21 3.71 -3.65 -12.87
CA GLY A 21 2.42 -4.11 -12.37
C GLY A 21 2.46 -4.72 -10.98
N PHE A 22 1.28 -4.94 -10.42
CA PHE A 22 1.07 -5.53 -9.10
C PHE A 22 0.08 -6.69 -9.20
N CYS A 23 0.47 -7.87 -8.72
CA CYS A 23 -0.41 -9.03 -8.62
C CYS A 23 -1.17 -9.00 -7.29
N VAL A 24 -2.50 -9.02 -7.34
CA VAL A 24 -3.35 -8.88 -6.14
C VAL A 24 -3.29 -10.13 -5.26
N GLU A 25 -3.21 -11.30 -5.88
CA GLU A 25 -3.25 -12.60 -5.21
C GLU A 25 -1.90 -12.96 -4.59
N CYS A 26 -0.78 -12.57 -5.24
CA CYS A 26 0.57 -12.76 -4.71
C CYS A 26 1.01 -11.61 -3.81
N VAL A 27 0.37 -10.44 -3.91
CA VAL A 27 0.75 -9.22 -3.18
C VAL A 27 2.19 -8.78 -3.53
N GLU A 28 2.55 -8.89 -4.81
CA GLU A 28 3.91 -8.65 -5.29
C GLU A 28 3.94 -7.67 -6.46
N PHE A 29 4.98 -6.84 -6.48
CA PHE A 29 5.33 -5.99 -7.60
C PHE A 29 6.15 -6.77 -8.63
N LEU A 30 5.72 -6.71 -9.89
CA LEU A 30 6.31 -7.45 -10.99
C LEU A 30 6.73 -6.48 -12.10
N CYS A 31 7.92 -6.65 -12.64
CA CYS A 31 8.31 -6.04 -13.90
C CYS A 31 7.65 -6.76 -15.09
N VAL A 32 7.79 -6.19 -16.29
CA VAL A 32 7.20 -6.73 -17.52
C VAL A 32 7.52 -8.22 -17.74
N THR A 33 8.77 -8.62 -17.52
CA THR A 33 9.21 -10.02 -17.74
C THR A 33 8.62 -10.97 -16.70
N CYS A 34 8.53 -10.53 -15.44
CA CYS A 34 7.90 -11.30 -14.38
C CYS A 34 6.39 -11.42 -14.58
N ILE A 35 5.71 -10.38 -15.08
CA ILE A 35 4.29 -10.45 -15.46
C ILE A 35 4.06 -11.53 -16.52
N GLU A 36 4.86 -11.52 -17.59
CA GLU A 36 4.78 -12.52 -18.66
C GLU A 36 5.05 -13.94 -18.15
N ALA A 37 5.99 -14.11 -17.22
CA ALA A 37 6.23 -15.40 -16.57
C ALA A 37 5.03 -15.82 -15.71
N HIS A 38 4.49 -14.89 -14.92
CA HIS A 38 3.33 -15.09 -14.05
C HIS A 38 2.12 -15.57 -14.84
N GLN A 39 1.90 -14.99 -16.03
CA GLN A 39 0.79 -15.35 -16.90
C GLN A 39 0.97 -16.69 -17.63
N ARG A 40 2.21 -17.20 -17.72
CA ARG A 40 2.50 -18.51 -18.35
C ARG A 40 2.40 -19.68 -17.37
N VAL A 41 2.67 -19.44 -16.09
CA VAL A 41 2.66 -20.49 -15.06
C VAL A 41 1.22 -20.86 -14.70
N LYS A 42 0.92 -22.17 -14.73
CA LYS A 42 -0.46 -22.71 -14.57
C LYS A 42 -1.19 -22.22 -13.32
N PHE A 43 -0.45 -21.93 -12.24
CA PHE A 43 -1.01 -21.53 -10.95
C PHE A 43 -1.30 -20.03 -10.86
N THR A 44 -0.54 -19.21 -11.58
CA THR A 44 -0.56 -17.74 -11.45
C THR A 44 -1.18 -17.06 -12.67
N ARG A 45 -1.48 -17.81 -13.73
CA ARG A 45 -2.02 -17.28 -14.99
C ARG A 45 -3.38 -16.59 -14.86
N ASP A 46 -4.17 -17.01 -13.88
CA ASP A 46 -5.51 -16.49 -13.62
C ASP A 46 -5.49 -15.38 -12.55
N HIS A 47 -4.30 -14.96 -12.08
CA HIS A 47 -4.16 -13.87 -11.12
C HIS A 47 -4.41 -12.50 -11.77
N THR A 48 -4.99 -11.60 -10.99
CA THR A 48 -5.29 -10.23 -11.37
C THR A 48 -4.03 -9.36 -11.25
N ILE A 49 -3.54 -8.87 -12.38
CA ILE A 49 -2.39 -7.95 -12.44
C ILE A 49 -2.88 -6.55 -12.78
N ARG A 50 -2.58 -5.57 -11.92
CA ARG A 50 -2.85 -4.15 -12.15
C ARG A 50 -1.62 -3.47 -12.73
N GLN A 51 -1.76 -2.86 -13.90
CA GLN A 51 -0.66 -2.15 -14.57
C GLN A 51 -0.45 -0.75 -13.98
N LYS A 52 0.80 -0.29 -14.04
CA LYS A 52 1.21 1.03 -13.55
C LYS A 52 0.67 2.16 -14.43
N GLU A 53 0.47 1.94 -15.73
CA GLU A 53 -0.04 2.97 -16.66
C GLU A 53 -1.51 3.39 -16.39
N GLU A 54 -2.28 2.59 -15.64
CA GLU A 54 -3.65 2.94 -15.21
C GLU A 54 -3.68 3.64 -13.83
N MET A 55 -2.52 3.78 -13.18
CA MET A 55 -2.37 4.65 -12.00
C MET A 55 -1.91 6.02 -12.47
N SER A 56 -2.85 6.97 -12.57
CA SER A 56 -2.47 8.37 -12.56
C SER A 56 -1.55 8.63 -11.34
N PRO A 57 -0.60 9.58 -11.43
CA PRO A 57 0.30 9.92 -10.32
C PRO A 57 -0.42 10.36 -9.02
N GLU A 58 -1.75 10.44 -9.02
CA GLU A 58 -2.60 10.66 -7.85
C GLU A 58 -2.88 9.37 -7.06
N ALA A 59 -2.52 8.20 -7.58
CA ALA A 59 -2.80 6.89 -6.97
C ALA A 59 -1.60 6.22 -6.30
N VAL A 60 -0.40 6.82 -6.30
CA VAL A 60 0.83 6.22 -5.73
C VAL A 60 0.97 6.49 -4.21
N GLY A 61 -0.11 6.86 -3.53
CA GLY A 61 -0.21 6.92 -2.07
C GLY A 61 -1.41 6.16 -1.50
N ALA A 62 -2.24 5.59 -2.35
CA ALA A 62 -3.43 4.85 -1.98
C ALA A 62 -3.13 3.35 -2.10
N SER A 63 -2.56 2.83 -1.03
CA SER A 63 -2.58 1.40 -0.69
C SER A 63 -3.87 0.75 -1.19
N THR A 64 -3.73 -0.42 -1.81
CA THR A 64 -4.76 -1.33 -2.33
C THR A 64 -5.75 -1.82 -1.26
N GLN A 65 -5.82 -1.16 -0.10
CA GLN A 65 -6.82 -1.38 0.92
C GLN A 65 -7.94 -0.36 0.69
N LYS A 66 -9.13 -0.87 0.35
CA LYS A 66 -10.37 -0.08 0.35
C LYS A 66 -10.38 0.78 1.63
N PRO A 67 -10.53 2.11 1.53
CA PRO A 67 -10.43 2.97 2.69
C PRO A 67 -11.45 2.54 3.74
N VAL A 68 -10.96 2.15 4.91
CA VAL A 68 -11.80 1.87 6.07
C VAL A 68 -12.11 3.20 6.72
N PHE A 69 -13.40 3.52 6.86
CA PHE A 69 -13.85 4.80 7.42
C PHE A 69 -14.08 4.68 8.92
N CYS A 70 -13.97 5.81 9.62
CA CYS A 70 -14.27 5.88 11.04
C CYS A 70 -15.78 5.74 11.30
N ASP A 71 -16.16 4.94 12.30
CA ASP A 71 -17.56 4.74 12.68
C ASP A 71 -18.24 6.03 13.20
N ILE A 72 -17.44 6.93 13.77
CA ILE A 72 -17.90 8.23 14.30
C ILE A 72 -17.87 9.29 13.21
N HIS A 73 -16.75 9.37 12.49
CA HIS A 73 -16.52 10.33 11.42
C HIS A 73 -16.58 9.62 10.06
N LYS A 74 -17.80 9.36 9.58
CA LYS A 74 -18.07 8.45 8.45
C LYS A 74 -17.40 8.81 7.12
N GLN A 75 -16.94 10.06 6.97
CA GLN A 75 -16.22 10.54 5.77
C GLN A 75 -14.71 10.54 5.97
N GLU A 76 -14.23 10.31 7.20
CA GLU A 76 -12.81 10.33 7.52
C GLU A 76 -12.24 8.91 7.51
N PRO A 77 -11.22 8.64 6.70
CA PRO A 77 -10.55 7.34 6.66
C PRO A 77 -9.71 7.10 7.93
N LEU A 78 -9.69 5.86 8.40
CA LEU A 78 -8.79 5.38 9.44
C LEU A 78 -7.37 5.26 8.87
N LYS A 79 -6.50 6.20 9.25
CA LYS A 79 -5.12 6.31 8.74
C LYS A 79 -4.06 6.38 9.86
N LEU A 80 -4.49 6.28 11.12
CA LEU A 80 -3.63 6.47 12.29
C LEU A 80 -3.84 5.29 13.25
N PHE A 81 -2.77 4.75 13.79
CA PHE A 81 -2.80 3.78 14.87
C PHE A 81 -2.45 4.48 16.18
N CYS A 82 -3.34 4.42 17.16
CA CYS A 82 -3.10 4.98 18.49
C CYS A 82 -2.41 3.93 19.36
N GLU A 83 -1.15 4.13 19.72
CA GLU A 83 -0.38 3.19 20.56
C GLU A 83 -0.95 3.10 21.98
N THR A 84 -1.41 4.22 22.54
CA THR A 84 -1.97 4.25 23.90
C THR A 84 -3.29 3.48 24.02
N CYS A 85 -4.05 3.35 22.93
CA CYS A 85 -5.35 2.69 22.91
C CYS A 85 -5.38 1.41 22.06
N ASP A 86 -4.24 1.02 21.49
CA ASP A 86 -4.07 -0.16 20.63
C ASP A 86 -5.16 -0.26 19.54
N ARG A 87 -5.46 0.85 18.85
CA ARG A 87 -6.57 0.91 17.87
C ARG A 87 -6.37 1.88 16.72
N LEU A 88 -7.04 1.59 15.61
CA LEU A 88 -7.12 2.48 14.46
C LEU A 88 -8.03 3.68 14.74
N THR A 89 -7.59 4.85 14.28
CA THR A 89 -8.24 6.14 14.47
C THR A 89 -8.16 6.98 13.18
N CYS A 90 -9.13 7.86 13.00
CA CYS A 90 -9.04 8.94 12.02
C CYS A 90 -8.41 10.18 12.66
N ARG A 91 -8.13 11.20 11.83
CA ARG A 91 -7.55 12.47 12.27
C ARG A 91 -8.41 13.16 13.33
N ASP A 92 -9.72 13.21 13.15
CA ASP A 92 -10.62 13.87 14.10
C ASP A 92 -10.71 13.14 15.44
N CYS A 93 -10.68 11.80 15.42
CA CYS A 93 -10.58 11.02 16.65
C CYS A 93 -9.27 11.35 17.40
N GLN A 94 -8.16 11.55 16.69
CA GLN A 94 -6.90 11.95 17.31
C GLN A 94 -6.97 13.33 17.95
N LEU A 95 -7.57 14.30 17.27
CA LEU A 95 -7.64 15.67 17.79
C LEU A 95 -8.63 15.84 18.96
N LEU A 96 -9.71 15.05 18.98
CA LEU A 96 -10.80 15.24 19.95
C LEU A 96 -10.72 14.30 21.14
N LYS A 97 -10.45 13.01 20.91
CA LYS A 97 -10.52 11.97 21.97
C LYS A 97 -9.15 11.45 22.40
N HIS A 98 -8.13 11.63 21.56
CA HIS A 98 -6.80 11.06 21.78
C HIS A 98 -5.70 12.13 21.69
N LYS A 99 -6.03 13.38 22.03
CA LYS A 99 -5.18 14.57 21.80
C LYS A 99 -3.76 14.45 22.36
N ASP A 100 -3.59 13.66 23.42
CA ASP A 100 -2.33 13.47 24.14
C ASP A 100 -1.82 12.02 24.06
N HIS A 101 -2.38 11.21 23.16
CA HIS A 101 -1.95 9.83 22.97
C HIS A 101 -0.87 9.75 21.90
N LYS A 102 0.04 8.80 22.07
CA LYS A 102 1.02 8.49 21.03
C LYS A 102 0.32 7.78 19.87
N TYR A 103 0.64 8.18 18.64
CA TYR A 103 0.08 7.58 17.44
C TYR A 103 1.12 7.52 16.32
N ASP A 104 0.89 6.60 15.38
CA ASP A 104 1.69 6.40 14.18
C ASP A 104 0.80 6.31 12.93
N HIS A 105 1.35 6.67 11.78
CA HIS A 105 0.67 6.51 10.50
C HIS A 105 0.76 5.05 10.03
N ILE A 106 -0.37 4.43 9.69
CA ILE A 106 -0.39 3.02 9.26
C ILE A 106 0.33 2.75 7.93
N TYR A 107 0.59 3.79 7.11
CA TYR A 107 1.45 3.68 5.92
C TYR A 107 2.92 3.40 6.27
N LEU A 108 3.33 3.66 7.51
CA LEU A 108 4.68 3.37 8.01
C LEU A 108 4.73 1.99 8.67
N PHE A 109 3.63 1.47 9.21
CA PHE A 109 3.59 0.13 9.83
C PHE A 109 3.94 -1.00 8.85
N THR A 110 3.60 -0.83 7.57
CA THR A 110 4.00 -1.75 6.50
C THR A 110 5.49 -1.71 6.16
N LEU A 111 6.22 -0.66 6.55
CA LEU A 111 7.68 -0.57 6.34
C LEU A 111 8.48 -1.21 7.50
N TYR A 112 7.88 -1.33 8.69
CA TYR A 112 8.56 -1.86 9.88
C TYR A 112 8.31 -3.35 10.16
N LEU A 113 7.30 -3.97 9.55
CA LEU A 113 6.99 -5.40 9.70
C LEU A 113 7.69 -6.33 8.68
N PHE A 114 8.46 -5.78 7.74
CA PHE A 114 9.27 -6.55 6.78
C PHE A 114 10.78 -6.42 7.02
N ARG A 115 11.19 -6.32 8.30
CA ARG A 115 12.60 -6.45 8.69
C ARG A 115 12.85 -7.81 9.33
#